data_AF-A0A2J6IBW0-F1
#
_entry.id   AF-A0A2J6IBW0-F1
#
_cell.length_a   1.000
_cell.length_b   1.000
_cell.length_c   1.000
_cell.angle_alpha   90.00
_cell.angle_beta   90.00
_cell.angle_gamma   90.00
#
_symmetry.space_group_name_H-M   'P 1'
#
loop_
_entity.id
_entity.type
_entity.pdbx_description
1 polymer ?
#
loop_
_entity_poly.entity_id
_entity_poly.type
_entity_poly.pdbx_seq_one_letter_code
_entity_poly.pdbx_strand_id
1 'polypeptide(L)' 'MNLDFNIIQQTGWLGGWEIAAIVLVVLLLFGGRKLPELMRGLGKGIKEFKDGVGGDEEKKDENTDETKKPDTKE' A
#
# COMPACT_ATOMS: atom_id res chain seq x y z
N MET A 1 33.45 -3.38 20.86
CA MET A 1 32.02 -3.18 21.19
C MET A 1 31.55 -1.81 20.73
N ASN A 2 31.70 -1.49 19.45
CA ASN A 2 31.18 -0.25 18.83
C ASN A 2 31.00 -0.49 17.31
N LEU A 3 30.63 -1.70 16.90
CA LEU A 3 30.59 -2.10 15.49
C LEU A 3 29.26 -2.77 15.10
N ASP A 4 28.14 -2.33 15.68
CA ASP A 4 26.85 -3.01 15.47
C ASP A 4 25.69 -2.06 15.17
N PHE A 5 25.83 -0.73 15.36
CA PHE A 5 24.69 0.19 15.21
C PHE A 5 24.47 0.72 13.79
N ASN A 6 25.54 0.83 12.98
CA ASN A 6 25.44 1.30 11.58
C ASN A 6 25.05 0.16 10.61
N ILE A 7 25.46 -1.08 10.90
CA ILE A 7 25.25 -2.23 10.00
C ILE A 7 23.77 -2.63 9.96
N ILE A 8 23.04 -2.53 11.07
CA ILE A 8 21.61 -2.87 11.14
C ILE A 8 20.75 -1.77 10.49
N GLN A 9 21.20 -0.51 10.52
CA GLN A 9 20.59 0.58 9.72
C GLN A 9 20.93 0.43 8.21
N GLN A 10 22.11 -0.10 7.87
CA GLN A 10 22.48 -0.39 6.47
C GLN A 10 21.81 -1.63 5.89
N THR A 11 21.43 -2.62 6.70
CA THR A 11 20.74 -3.84 6.24
C THR A 11 19.22 -3.78 6.39
N GLY A 12 18.70 -2.99 7.34
CA GLY A 12 17.27 -2.66 7.42
C GLY A 12 16.81 -1.72 6.30
N TRP A 13 17.71 -0.94 5.72
CA TRP A 13 17.43 -0.11 4.54
C TRP A 13 17.28 -0.93 3.25
N LEU A 14 17.89 -2.12 3.16
CA LEU A 14 17.85 -2.94 1.95
C LEU A 14 16.41 -3.44 1.67
N GLY A 15 15.72 -3.98 2.66
CA GLY A 15 14.34 -4.47 2.44
C GLY A 15 13.37 -3.40 1.92
N GLY A 16 13.41 -2.20 2.48
CA GLY A 16 12.53 -1.09 2.07
C GLY A 16 12.95 -0.41 0.77
N TRP A 17 14.26 -0.21 0.58
CA TRP A 17 14.78 0.49 -0.60
C TRP A 17 14.71 -0.37 -1.87
N GLU A 18 14.93 -1.68 -1.78
CA GLU A 18 14.71 -2.59 -2.91
C GLU A 18 13.23 -2.57 -3.36
N ILE A 19 12.28 -2.66 -2.41
CA ILE A 19 10.85 -2.59 -2.73
C ILE A 19 10.50 -1.23 -3.34
N ALA A 20 10.99 -0.13 -2.76
CA ALA A 20 10.77 1.22 -3.28
C ALA A 20 11.34 1.39 -4.70
N ALA A 21 12.52 0.84 -4.98
CA ALA A 21 13.15 0.87 -6.30
C ALA A 21 12.33 0.06 -7.33
N ILE A 22 11.84 -1.13 -6.97
CA ILE A 22 10.97 -1.94 -7.85
C ILE A 22 9.67 -1.19 -8.14
N VAL A 23 9.02 -0.64 -7.12
CA VAL A 23 7.80 0.16 -7.28
C VAL A 23 8.06 1.35 -8.18
N LEU A 24 9.20 2.05 -8.03
CA LEU A 24 9.56 3.19 -8.87
C LEU A 24 9.73 2.79 -10.34
N VAL A 25 10.40 1.67 -10.63
CA VAL A 25 10.56 1.15 -12.00
C VAL A 25 9.21 0.77 -12.59
N VAL A 26 8.36 0.04 -11.85
CA VAL A 26 6.99 -0.29 -12.27
C VAL A 26 6.18 0.98 -12.52
N LEU A 27 6.32 2.00 -11.69
CA LEU A 27 5.65 3.29 -11.84
C LEU A 27 6.11 4.04 -13.10
N LEU A 28 7.37 3.91 -13.50
CA LEU A 28 7.88 4.49 -14.74
C LEU A 28 7.38 3.74 -15.98
N LEU A 29 7.27 2.40 -15.92
CA LEU A 29 6.79 1.58 -17.03
C LEU A 29 5.27 1.66 -17.22
N PHE A 30 4.50 1.61 -16.14
CA PHE A 30 3.04 1.61 -16.17
C PHE A 30 2.43 3.00 -15.94
N GLY A 31 3.20 3.94 -15.40
CA GLY A 31 2.70 5.25 -14.97
C GLY A 31 2.01 5.21 -13.61
N GLY A 32 2.11 6.31 -12.85
CA GLY A 32 1.50 6.44 -11.52
C GLY A 32 -0.03 6.30 -11.48
N ARG A 33 -0.70 6.38 -12.64
CA ARG A 33 -2.16 6.28 -12.74
C ARG A 33 -2.67 4.84 -12.86
N LYS A 34 -1.87 3.91 -13.37
CA LYS A 34 -2.32 2.52 -13.60
C LYS A 34 -2.24 1.65 -12.33
N LEU A 35 -1.29 1.90 -11.44
CA LEU A 35 -1.16 1.18 -10.17
C LEU A 35 -2.43 1.29 -9.29
N PRO A 36 -2.99 2.49 -9.01
CA PRO A 36 -4.22 2.63 -8.23
C PRO A 36 -5.46 2.09 -8.96
N GLU A 37 -5.50 2.16 -10.29
CA GLU A 37 -6.60 1.61 -11.09
C GLU A 37 -6.65 0.08 -11.01
N LEU A 38 -5.49 -0.59 -11.12
CA LEU A 38 -5.35 -2.03 -10.93
C LEU A 38 -5.66 -2.45 -9.48
N MET A 39 -5.21 -1.70 -8.48
CA MET A 39 -5.54 -1.96 -7.08
C MET A 39 -7.04 -1.81 -6.79
N ARG A 40 -7.71 -0.79 -7.35
CA ARG A 40 -9.17 -0.62 -7.24
C ARG A 40 -9.92 -1.77 -7.92
N GLY A 41 -9.45 -2.24 -9.08
CA GLY A 41 -10.03 -3.40 -9.76
C GLY A 41 -9.82 -4.71 -8.99
N LEU A 42 -8.60 -4.96 -8.51
CA LEU A 42 -8.25 -6.13 -7.71
C LEU A 42 -9.01 -6.14 -6.37
N GLY A 43 -9.09 -5.00 -5.68
CA GLY A 43 -9.80 -4.87 -4.40
C GLY A 43 -11.29 -5.15 -4.53
N LYS A 44 -11.93 -4.68 -5.62
CA LYS A 44 -13.31 -5.05 -5.95
C LYS A 44 -13.46 -6.54 -6.23
N GLY A 45 -12.57 -7.12 -7.03
CA GLY A 45 -12.59 -8.56 -7.33
C GLY A 45 -12.38 -9.43 -6.10
N ILE A 46 -11.47 -9.07 -5.20
CA ILE A 46 -11.25 -9.76 -3.92
C ILE A 46 -12.47 -9.61 -3.02
N LYS A 47 -13.11 -8.43 -2.99
CA LYS A 47 -14.34 -8.20 -2.22
C LYS A 47 -15.49 -9.08 -2.73
N GLU A 48 -15.76 -9.05 -4.03
CA GLU A 48 -16.79 -9.89 -4.66
C GLU A 48 -16.49 -11.38 -4.52
N PHE A 49 -15.22 -11.78 -4.61
CA PHE A 49 -14.79 -13.16 -4.35
C PHE A 49 -15.04 -13.55 -2.89
N LYS A 50 -14.73 -12.68 -1.92
CA LYS A 50 -14.99 -12.95 -0.49
C LYS A 50 -16.48 -13.03 -0.21
N ASP A 51 -17.28 -12.14 -0.78
CA ASP A 51 -18.74 -12.09 -0.64
C ASP A 51 -19.40 -13.35 -1.24
N GLY A 52 -18.90 -13.83 -2.38
CA GLY A 52 -19.42 -15.02 -3.06
C GLY A 52 -19.00 -16.36 -2.43
N VAL A 53 -17.85 -16.40 -1.77
CA VAL A 53 -17.31 -17.64 -1.16
C VAL A 53 -17.68 -17.77 0.33
N GLY A 54 -18.03 -16.66 1.00
CA GLY A 54 -18.22 -16.59 2.45
C GLY A 54 -19.55 -16.02 2.95
N GLY A 55 -20.58 -15.90 2.10
CA GLY A 55 -21.98 -15.75 2.50
C GLY A 55 -22.28 -14.69 3.58
N ASP A 56 -22.57 -13.46 3.13
CA ASP A 56 -23.53 -12.51 3.75
C ASP A 56 -23.37 -12.03 5.21
N GLU A 57 -22.28 -12.32 5.93
CA GLU A 57 -22.21 -11.96 7.37
C GLU A 57 -21.58 -10.61 7.72
N GLU A 58 -20.89 -9.88 6.83
CA GLU A 58 -20.29 -8.59 7.22
C GLU A 58 -20.48 -7.50 6.17
N LYS A 59 -21.68 -6.92 6.16
CA LYS A 59 -21.86 -5.52 5.75
C LYS A 59 -21.22 -4.63 6.81
N LYS A 60 -19.91 -4.41 6.71
CA LYS A 60 -19.26 -3.33 7.44
C LYS A 60 -18.34 -2.54 6.53
N ASP A 61 -18.64 -1.24 6.52
CA ASP A 61 -17.80 -0.08 6.26
C ASP A 61 -16.45 -0.31 5.58
N GLU A 62 -16.18 0.44 4.52
CA GLU A 62 -15.53 1.74 4.71
C GLU A 62 -15.36 2.43 3.36
N ASN A 63 -16.06 3.54 3.22
CA ASN A 63 -15.68 4.60 2.30
C ASN A 63 -14.50 5.33 2.93
N THR A 64 -13.29 4.79 2.85
CA THR A 64 -12.07 5.56 3.15
C THR A 64 -11.65 6.33 1.90
N ASP A 65 -12.53 7.21 1.44
CA ASP A 65 -12.14 8.39 0.68
C ASP A 65 -12.23 9.58 1.66
N GLU A 66 -11.33 9.59 2.65
CA GLU A 66 -11.07 10.79 3.43
C GLU A 66 -9.58 11.12 3.36
N THR A 67 -9.25 11.84 2.29
CA THR A 67 -8.25 12.91 2.37
C THR A 67 -8.71 13.88 3.47
N LYS A 68 -8.41 13.60 4.74
CA LYS A 68 -8.44 14.62 5.79
C LYS A 68 -7.20 15.49 5.66
N LYS A 69 -7.37 16.53 4.85
CA LYS A 69 -6.70 17.82 4.90
C LYS A 69 -6.30 18.18 6.35
N PRO A 70 -5.04 18.54 6.64
CA PRO A 70 -4.68 19.02 7.97
C PRO A 70 -5.19 20.46 8.09
N ASP A 71 -6.27 20.65 8.84
CA ASP A 71 -6.66 21.97 9.36
C ASP A 71 -5.89 22.16 10.67
N THR A 72 -4.66 22.68 10.57
CA THR A 72 -4.02 23.38 11.68
C THR A 72 -4.63 24.77 11.71
N LYS A 73 -5.49 25.03 12.71
CA LYS A 73 -5.89 26.39 13.07
C LYS A 73 -5.12 26.85 14.30
N GLU A 74 -4.74 28.12 14.20
CA GLU A 74 -4.15 29.04 15.20
C GLU A 74 -4.91 29.10 16.53
#